data_AF-A0A8C2PL95-F1
#
_entry.id   AF-A0A8C2PL95-F1
#
_cell.length_a   1.000
_cell.length_b   1.000
_cell.length_c   1.000
_cell.angle_alpha   90.00
_cell.angle_beta   90.00
_cell.angle_gamma   90.00
#
_symmetry.space_group_name_H-M   'P 1'
#
loop_
_entity.id
_entity.type
_entity.pdbx_description
1 polymer ?
#
loop_
_entity_poly.entity_id
_entity_poly.type
_entity_poly.pdbx_seq_one_letter_code
_entity_poly.pdbx_strand_id
1 'polypeptide(L)'
;MASLNVSAEELSCPVCCEIFKAPVILSCSHSFCKECLQQFWTTKKTQECPVCRRDSKHDPPVNLALKNLCESFLKERNESHSSGSEEICSLHSEKLKLFCQEDKQPVCLVCINSQKHDNHTFRPIGEAVSSYKEELNTSLKSLQENLKHREEMKGEFEKTVEHIKSQTEHTERQIKQQFEKLHQFLREEEEATITALREEEEKKKQMMKEKLEEMNRHISALSHSIRDMEEMMRASDVCFLKEFPVSMER
;
A
#
# COMPACT_ATOMS: atom_id res chain seq x y z
N MET A 1 41.29 46.58 -11.09
CA MET A 1 41.58 45.18 -11.48
C MET A 1 40.24 44.52 -11.71
N ALA A 2 40.04 43.86 -12.85
CA ALA A 2 38.72 43.39 -13.28
C ALA A 2 38.15 42.37 -12.28
N SER A 3 37.02 42.70 -11.65
CA SER A 3 36.20 41.72 -10.94
C SER A 3 35.61 40.78 -11.98
N LEU A 4 36.12 39.55 -12.05
CA LEU A 4 35.49 38.50 -12.82
C LEU A 4 34.19 38.14 -12.10
N ASN A 5 33.05 38.52 -12.65
CA ASN A 5 31.73 38.07 -12.20
C ASN A 5 31.59 36.58 -12.53
N VAL A 6 32.16 35.72 -11.70
CA VAL A 6 32.00 34.26 -11.80
C VAL A 6 30.57 33.92 -11.40
N SER A 7 29.82 33.25 -12.28
CA SER A 7 28.43 32.87 -12.01
C SER A 7 28.36 31.64 -11.10
N ALA A 8 27.28 31.49 -10.33
CA ALA A 8 27.09 30.31 -9.47
C ALA A 8 27.04 29.00 -10.28
N GLU A 9 26.59 29.05 -11.53
CA GLU A 9 26.50 27.93 -12.45
C GLU A 9 27.90 27.40 -12.86
N GLU A 10 28.89 28.30 -13.00
CA GLU A 10 30.28 27.94 -13.33
C GLU A 10 31.03 27.27 -12.16
N LEU A 11 30.53 27.46 -10.93
CA LEU A 11 31.10 26.89 -9.71
C LEU A 11 30.29 25.70 -9.17
N SER A 12 29.36 25.17 -9.96
CA SER A 12 28.45 24.11 -9.54
C SER A 12 28.90 22.72 -10.00
N CYS A 13 28.78 21.75 -9.09
CA CYS A 13 29.04 20.35 -9.38
C CYS A 13 27.94 19.76 -10.27
N PRO A 14 28.27 19.12 -11.40
CA PRO A 14 27.27 18.58 -12.33
C PRO A 14 26.52 17.36 -11.79
N VAL A 15 26.92 16.80 -10.63
CA VAL A 15 26.27 15.64 -10.01
C VAL A 15 25.24 16.08 -8.97
N CYS A 16 25.60 17.01 -8.08
CA CYS A 16 24.70 17.47 -7.02
C CYS A 16 24.07 18.84 -7.29
N CYS A 17 24.48 19.54 -8.36
CA CYS A 17 24.04 20.88 -8.73
C CYS A 17 24.28 21.95 -7.65
N GLU A 18 25.18 21.69 -6.71
CA GLU A 18 25.59 22.61 -5.65
C GLU A 18 27.01 23.12 -5.90
N ILE A 19 27.37 24.25 -5.27
CA ILE A 19 28.75 24.76 -5.28
C ILE A 19 29.73 23.66 -4.85
N PHE A 20 30.84 23.52 -5.57
CA PHE A 20 31.80 22.44 -5.32
C PHE A 20 32.29 22.41 -3.86
N LYS A 21 32.18 21.23 -3.24
CA LYS A 21 32.79 20.92 -1.94
C LYS A 21 33.95 19.96 -2.16
N ALA A 22 35.14 20.38 -1.74
CA ALA A 22 36.38 19.65 -1.98
C ALA A 22 36.48 19.13 -3.44
N PRO A 23 36.44 20.03 -4.45
CA PRO A 23 36.43 19.62 -5.85
C PRO A 23 37.66 18.78 -6.19
N VAL A 24 37.45 17.65 -6.85
CA VAL A 24 38.52 16.83 -7.46
C VAL A 24 38.45 16.96 -8.97
N ILE A 25 39.59 16.83 -9.66
CA ILE A 25 39.67 16.91 -11.12
C ILE A 25 40.13 15.59 -11.71
N LEU A 26 39.35 15.06 -12.65
CA LEU A 26 39.72 13.86 -13.40
C LEU A 26 40.69 14.19 -14.54
N SER A 27 41.38 13.18 -15.08
CA SER A 27 42.25 13.33 -16.26
C SER A 27 41.50 13.86 -17.50
N CYS A 28 40.18 13.69 -17.56
CA CYS A 28 39.33 14.28 -18.59
C CYS A 28 39.00 15.77 -18.34
N SER A 29 39.63 16.41 -17.36
CA SER A 29 39.44 17.80 -16.93
C SER A 29 38.05 18.16 -16.38
N HIS A 30 37.18 17.17 -16.14
CA HIS A 30 35.91 17.41 -15.44
C HIS A 30 36.13 17.40 -13.93
N SER A 31 35.50 18.33 -13.23
CA SER A 31 35.54 18.44 -11.79
C SER A 31 34.22 18.03 -11.14
N PHE A 32 34.32 17.45 -9.94
CA PHE A 32 33.21 16.94 -9.13
C PHE A 32 33.50 17.17 -7.66
N CYS A 33 32.48 17.25 -6.80
CA CYS A 33 32.72 17.11 -5.36
C CYS A 33 33.32 15.73 -5.09
N LYS A 34 34.27 15.65 -4.14
CA LYS A 34 34.91 14.38 -3.79
C LYS A 34 33.88 13.31 -3.43
N GLU A 35 32.90 13.64 -2.58
CA GLU A 35 31.85 12.69 -2.17
C GLU A 35 30.97 12.27 -3.37
N CYS A 36 30.62 13.20 -4.25
CA CYS A 36 29.79 12.90 -5.42
C CYS A 36 30.47 11.90 -6.36
N LEU A 37 31.76 12.08 -6.60
CA LEU A 37 32.52 11.18 -7.44
C LEU A 37 32.69 9.79 -6.78
N GLN A 38 33.01 9.77 -5.48
CA GLN A 38 33.14 8.52 -4.73
C GLN A 38 31.84 7.72 -4.72
N GLN A 39 30.71 8.36 -4.44
CA GLN A 39 29.40 7.70 -4.44
C GLN A 39 29.03 7.14 -5.82
N PHE A 40 29.35 7.89 -6.88
CA PHE A 40 29.14 7.44 -8.25
C PHE A 40 29.99 6.18 -8.56
N TRP A 41 31.28 6.19 -8.23
CA TRP A 41 32.17 5.03 -8.43
C TRP A 41 31.76 3.82 -7.60
N THR A 42 31.34 4.01 -6.34
CA THR A 42 30.82 2.92 -5.49
C THR A 42 29.57 2.30 -6.09
N THR A 43 28.66 3.13 -6.62
CA THR A 43 27.38 2.65 -7.19
C THR A 43 27.58 1.93 -8.52
N LYS A 44 28.41 2.49 -9.41
CA LYS A 44 28.65 1.90 -10.75
C LYS A 44 29.65 0.75 -10.75
N LYS A 45 30.48 0.64 -9.70
CA LYS A 45 31.62 -0.30 -9.62
C LYS A 45 32.65 -0.11 -10.73
N THR A 46 32.69 1.07 -11.34
CA THR A 46 33.66 1.49 -12.37
C THR A 46 34.20 2.86 -12.01
N GLN A 47 35.46 3.13 -12.38
CA GLN A 47 36.11 4.43 -12.14
C GLN A 47 35.95 5.36 -13.36
N GLU A 48 34.73 5.51 -13.87
CA GLU A 48 34.47 6.34 -15.05
C GLU A 48 34.09 7.78 -14.68
N CYS A 49 34.32 8.72 -15.58
CA CYS A 49 33.81 10.08 -15.44
C CYS A 49 32.27 10.14 -15.54
N PRO A 50 31.55 10.76 -14.58
CA PRO A 50 30.10 10.91 -14.65
C PRO A 50 29.57 11.62 -15.90
N VAL A 51 30.37 12.51 -16.50
CA VAL A 51 29.98 13.33 -17.67
C VAL A 51 30.34 12.65 -18.98
N CYS A 52 31.62 12.29 -19.16
CA CYS A 52 32.13 11.82 -20.46
C CYS A 52 32.47 10.33 -20.52
N ARG A 53 32.24 9.58 -19.42
CA ARG A 53 32.50 8.13 -19.31
C ARG A 53 33.94 7.67 -19.56
N ARG A 54 34.91 8.59 -19.63
CA ARG A 54 36.33 8.25 -19.73
C ARG A 54 36.82 7.65 -18.41
N ASP A 55 37.58 6.57 -18.50
CA ASP A 55 38.17 5.89 -17.35
C ASP A 55 39.18 6.78 -16.62
N SER A 56 39.05 6.83 -15.30
CA SER A 56 40.04 7.35 -14.36
C SER A 56 40.90 6.20 -13.87
N LYS A 57 42.23 6.36 -13.95
CA LYS A 57 43.19 5.31 -13.58
C LYS A 57 43.76 5.48 -12.16
N HIS A 58 43.54 6.64 -11.54
CA HIS A 58 44.11 7.00 -10.23
C HIS A 58 43.11 7.79 -9.38
N ASP A 59 43.39 7.87 -8.07
CA ASP A 59 42.66 8.76 -7.15
C ASP A 59 42.90 10.22 -7.58
N PRO A 60 41.84 10.99 -7.87
CA PRO A 60 41.99 12.29 -8.50
C PRO A 60 42.43 13.34 -7.48
N PRO A 61 43.37 14.22 -7.84
CA PRO A 61 43.82 15.28 -6.96
C PRO A 61 42.71 16.32 -6.74
N VAL A 62 42.80 17.02 -5.61
CA VAL A 62 41.93 18.17 -5.31
C VAL A 62 42.29 19.33 -6.25
N ASN A 63 41.27 19.90 -6.89
CA ASN A 63 41.39 21.11 -7.68
C ASN A 63 41.41 22.34 -6.76
N LEU A 64 42.61 22.69 -6.27
CA LEU A 64 42.81 23.80 -5.34
C LEU A 64 42.36 25.15 -5.93
N ALA A 65 42.55 25.37 -7.22
CA ALA A 65 42.11 26.60 -7.88
C ALA A 65 40.58 26.75 -7.81
N LEU A 66 39.84 25.71 -8.19
CA LEU A 66 38.38 25.69 -8.13
C LEU A 66 37.88 25.78 -6.68
N LYS A 67 38.57 25.12 -5.74
CA LYS A 67 38.28 25.23 -4.31
C LYS A 67 38.39 26.68 -3.83
N ASN A 68 39.49 27.37 -4.15
CA ASN A 68 39.71 28.76 -3.74
C ASN A 68 38.67 29.71 -4.36
N LEU A 69 38.26 29.46 -5.62
CA LEU A 69 37.20 30.23 -6.26
C LEU A 69 35.83 30.02 -5.57
N CYS A 70 35.49 28.77 -5.22
CA CYS A 70 34.27 28.49 -4.48
C CYS A 70 34.29 29.13 -3.08
N GLU A 71 35.43 29.07 -2.38
CA GLU A 71 35.58 29.65 -1.04
C GLU A 71 35.51 31.19 -1.07
N SER A 72 36.14 31.85 -2.06
CA SER A 72 36.05 33.31 -2.22
C SER A 72 34.65 33.77 -2.57
N PHE A 73 33.96 33.08 -3.49
CA PHE A 73 32.56 33.35 -3.83
C PHE A 73 31.63 33.24 -2.61
N LEU A 74 31.81 32.19 -1.80
CA LEU A 74 31.04 32.00 -0.56
C LEU A 74 31.36 33.08 0.49
N LYS A 75 32.61 33.53 0.55
CA LYS A 75 33.04 34.58 1.48
C LYS A 75 32.46 35.94 1.12
N GLU A 76 32.50 36.34 -0.16
CA GLU A 76 31.87 37.58 -0.63
C GLU A 76 30.36 37.58 -0.35
N ARG A 77 29.68 36.46 -0.63
CA ARG A 77 28.25 36.30 -0.34
C ARG A 77 27.93 36.43 1.16
N ASN A 78 28.78 35.89 2.03
CA ASN A 78 28.59 35.96 3.49
C ASN A 78 28.96 37.33 4.07
N GLU A 79 29.95 38.04 3.51
CA GLU A 79 30.33 39.39 3.93
C GLU A 79 29.26 40.43 3.59
N SER A 80 28.54 40.27 2.47
CA SER A 80 27.36 41.09 2.13
C SER A 80 26.16 40.92 3.07
N HIS A 81 26.17 39.95 3.99
CA HIS A 81 25.08 39.69 4.94
C HIS A 81 25.43 40.01 6.41
N SER A 82 26.66 40.44 6.72
CA SER A 82 27.16 40.56 8.10
C SER A 82 27.16 41.98 8.67
N SER A 83 27.17 43.03 7.84
CA SER A 83 26.86 44.39 8.30
C SER A 83 25.37 44.64 8.04
N GLY A 84 24.56 44.74 9.10
CA GLY A 84 23.17 45.15 8.96
C GLY A 84 23.11 46.43 8.14
N SER A 85 22.54 46.36 6.94
CA SER A 85 22.24 47.51 6.12
C SER A 85 21.33 48.41 6.96
N GLU A 86 21.87 49.47 7.54
CA GLU A 86 21.05 50.52 8.13
C GLU A 86 20.27 51.14 6.99
N GLU A 87 19.04 50.66 6.77
CA GLU A 87 18.21 51.18 5.70
C GLU A 87 17.97 52.67 5.93
N ILE A 88 18.24 53.42 4.86
CA ILE A 88 18.22 54.88 4.82
C ILE A 88 16.98 55.31 4.05
N CYS A 89 16.30 56.35 4.54
CA CYS A 89 15.15 56.93 3.89
C CYS A 89 15.56 57.49 2.52
N SER A 90 14.95 57.00 1.45
CA SER A 90 15.29 57.43 0.08
C SER A 90 15.01 58.91 -0.22
N LEU A 91 14.15 59.55 0.59
CA LEU A 91 13.78 60.97 0.42
C LEU A 91 14.72 61.93 1.18
N HIS A 92 15.27 61.50 2.31
CA HIS A 92 16.00 62.37 3.24
C HIS A 92 17.43 61.90 3.50
N SER A 93 17.82 60.73 2.98
CA SER A 93 19.12 60.08 3.23
C SER A 93 19.44 59.88 4.71
N GLU A 94 18.39 59.78 5.54
CA GLU A 94 18.46 59.65 7.00
C GLU A 94 18.06 58.26 7.46
N LYS A 95 18.65 57.78 8.57
CA LYS A 95 18.39 56.42 9.08
C LYS A 95 16.91 56.23 9.42
N LEU A 96 16.34 55.10 8.99
CA LEU A 96 14.98 54.71 9.37
C LEU A 96 14.99 54.29 10.85
N LYS A 97 14.21 54.98 11.68
CA LYS A 97 14.15 54.74 13.13
C LYS A 97 12.73 54.59 13.67
N LEU A 98 11.74 55.04 12.90
CA LEU A 98 10.32 55.01 13.27
C LEU A 98 9.52 54.16 12.29
N PHE A 99 8.33 53.74 12.69
CA PHE A 99 7.35 53.03 11.89
C PHE A 99 6.04 53.82 11.92
N CYS A 100 5.52 54.17 10.74
CA CYS A 100 4.20 54.77 10.60
C CYS A 100 3.14 53.66 10.62
N GLN A 101 2.19 53.74 11.56
CA GLN A 101 1.19 52.69 11.76
C GLN A 101 0.15 52.63 10.64
N GLU A 102 -0.26 53.79 10.13
CA GLU A 102 -1.28 53.94 9.10
C GLU A 102 -0.76 53.48 7.73
N ASP A 103 0.45 53.93 7.36
CA ASP A 103 1.09 53.57 6.08
C ASP A 103 1.84 52.23 6.12
N LYS A 104 1.98 51.63 7.30
CA LYS A 104 2.68 50.36 7.56
C LYS A 104 4.09 50.30 6.98
N GLN A 105 4.85 51.38 7.12
CA GLN A 105 6.21 51.48 6.57
C GLN A 105 7.19 52.14 7.55
N PRO A 106 8.48 51.76 7.50
CA PRO A 106 9.52 52.44 8.26
C PRO A 106 9.81 53.84 7.67
N VAL A 107 10.07 54.79 8.55
CA VAL A 107 10.32 56.20 8.21
C VAL A 107 11.48 56.77 9.06
N CYS A 108 12.14 57.82 8.55
CA CYS A 108 13.18 58.54 9.31
C CYS A 108 12.56 59.66 10.17
N LEU A 109 13.36 60.28 11.04
CA LEU A 109 12.90 61.34 11.94
C LEU A 109 12.40 62.59 11.20
N VAL A 110 12.94 62.88 10.01
CA VAL A 110 12.49 64.02 9.18
C VAL A 110 11.08 63.80 8.60
N CYS A 111 10.67 62.54 8.38
CA CYS A 111 9.35 62.23 7.82
C CYS A 111 8.19 62.63 8.74
N ILE A 112 8.42 62.78 10.04
CA ILE A 112 7.38 63.12 11.04
C ILE A 112 6.75 64.48 10.73
N ASN A 113 7.55 65.44 10.28
CA ASN A 113 7.10 66.80 9.94
C ASN A 113 6.74 66.96 8.46
N SER A 114 6.76 65.87 7.69
CA SER A 114 6.37 65.89 6.28
C SER A 114 4.85 65.98 6.15
N GLN A 115 4.37 66.79 5.21
CA GLN A 115 2.95 66.81 4.81
C GLN A 115 2.43 65.43 4.41
N LYS A 116 3.31 64.51 3.99
CA LYS A 116 2.94 63.14 3.61
C LYS A 116 2.40 62.31 4.78
N HIS A 117 2.81 62.61 6.01
CA HIS A 117 2.40 61.86 7.20
C HIS A 117 1.70 62.76 8.23
N ASP A 118 0.95 63.76 7.74
CA ASP A 118 0.22 64.68 8.60
C ASP A 118 -0.82 63.93 9.44
N ASN A 119 -0.79 64.13 10.77
CA ASN A 119 -1.62 63.42 11.76
C ASN A 119 -1.46 61.89 11.84
N HIS A 120 -0.38 61.30 11.30
CA HIS A 120 -0.11 59.86 11.45
C HIS A 120 0.53 59.52 12.80
N THR A 121 0.37 58.27 13.22
CA THR A 121 0.91 57.77 14.50
C THR A 121 2.20 57.00 14.26
N PHE A 122 3.26 57.36 14.98
CA PHE A 122 4.57 56.73 14.85
C PHE A 122 4.94 55.93 16.09
N ARG A 123 5.69 54.84 15.90
CA ARG A 123 6.37 54.10 16.98
C ARG A 123 7.83 53.88 16.64
N PRO A 124 8.74 53.77 17.63
CA PRO A 124 10.08 53.27 17.39
C PRO A 124 10.03 51.90 16.70
N ILE A 125 10.92 51.67 15.72
CA ILE A 125 10.95 50.41 14.97
C ILE A 125 11.10 49.21 15.92
N GLY A 126 11.90 49.33 16.98
CA GLY A 126 12.08 48.26 17.96
C GLY A 126 10.77 47.83 18.65
N GLU A 127 9.87 48.77 18.94
CA GLU A 127 8.57 48.48 19.55
C GLU A 127 7.61 47.86 18.53
N ALA A 128 7.53 48.40 17.32
CA ALA A 128 6.70 47.87 16.25
C ALA A 128 7.12 46.43 15.87
N VAL A 129 8.42 46.18 15.74
CA VAL A 129 8.98 44.86 15.46
C VAL A 129 8.67 43.88 16.58
N SER A 130 8.83 44.28 17.84
CA SER A 130 8.51 43.41 18.98
C SER A 130 7.03 43.02 18.98
N SER A 131 6.13 43.99 18.78
CA SER A 131 4.68 43.73 18.74
C SER A 131 4.28 42.81 17.58
N TYR A 132 4.77 43.06 16.35
CA TYR A 132 4.45 42.18 15.22
C TYR A 132 5.08 40.79 15.34
N LYS A 133 6.27 40.68 15.95
CA LYS A 133 6.88 39.38 16.25
C LYS A 133 6.04 38.60 17.26
N GLU A 134 5.47 39.25 18.27
CA GLU A 134 4.57 38.59 19.22
C GLU A 134 3.28 38.09 18.55
N GLU A 135 2.67 38.90 17.68
CA GLU A 135 1.48 38.50 16.91
C GLU A 135 1.77 37.33 15.97
N LEU A 136 2.89 37.38 15.24
CA LEU A 136 3.35 36.30 14.38
C LEU A 136 3.67 35.04 15.18
N ASN A 137 4.33 35.15 16.33
CA ASN A 137 4.62 34.02 17.20
C ASN A 137 3.34 33.37 17.73
N THR A 138 2.31 34.17 18.03
CA THR A 138 1.00 33.67 18.48
C THR A 138 0.31 32.90 17.36
N SER A 139 0.29 33.46 16.15
CA SER A 139 -0.24 32.81 14.95
C SER A 139 0.52 31.53 14.61
N LEU A 140 1.86 31.56 14.70
CA LEU A 140 2.72 30.42 14.45
C LEU A 140 2.43 29.26 15.41
N LYS A 141 2.30 29.54 16.71
CA LYS A 141 1.95 28.54 17.72
C LYS A 141 0.58 27.91 17.43
N SER A 142 -0.42 28.72 17.11
CA SER A 142 -1.75 28.21 16.74
C SER A 142 -1.71 27.31 15.50
N LEU A 143 -0.93 27.67 14.48
CA LEU A 143 -0.76 26.84 13.29
C LEU A 143 -0.04 25.53 13.60
N GLN A 144 0.98 25.55 14.46
CA GLN A 144 1.70 24.35 14.89
C GLN A 144 0.80 23.39 15.69
N GLU A 145 -0.02 23.92 16.60
CA GLU A 145 -0.99 23.12 17.36
C GLU A 145 -2.05 22.51 16.44
N ASN A 146 -2.57 23.29 15.50
CA ASN A 146 -3.52 22.79 14.49
C ASN A 146 -2.90 21.70 13.62
N LEU A 147 -1.65 21.87 13.17
CA LEU A 147 -0.94 20.85 12.39
C LEU A 147 -0.85 19.54 13.16
N LYS A 148 -0.40 19.60 14.42
CA LYS A 148 -0.32 18.43 15.29
C LYS A 148 -1.67 17.74 15.45
N HIS A 149 -2.73 18.50 15.71
CA HIS A 149 -4.08 17.93 15.84
C HIS A 149 -4.56 17.26 14.55
N ARG A 150 -4.26 17.84 13.38
CA ARG A 150 -4.60 17.25 12.08
C ARG A 150 -3.82 15.96 11.82
N GLU A 151 -2.56 15.89 12.21
CA GLU A 151 -1.74 14.67 12.12
C GLU A 151 -2.28 13.55 13.02
N GLU A 152 -2.71 13.87 14.23
CA GLU A 152 -3.36 12.93 15.15
C GLU A 152 -4.67 12.39 14.55
N MET A 153 -5.56 13.26 14.07
CA MET A 153 -6.80 12.87 13.40
C MET A 153 -6.55 12.01 12.15
N LYS A 154 -5.53 12.36 11.35
CA LYS A 154 -5.14 11.57 10.19
C LYS A 154 -4.78 10.13 10.61
N GLY A 155 -4.00 9.98 11.67
CA GLY A 155 -3.65 8.66 12.21
C GLY A 155 -4.86 7.87 12.71
N GLU A 156 -5.86 8.53 13.30
CA GLU A 156 -7.12 7.87 13.68
C GLU A 156 -7.93 7.38 12.47
N PHE A 157 -7.98 8.17 11.40
CA PHE A 157 -8.63 7.75 10.15
C PHE A 157 -7.90 6.57 9.50
N GLU A 158 -6.56 6.59 9.45
CA GLU A 158 -5.76 5.48 8.93
C GLU A 158 -6.03 4.18 9.70
N LYS A 159 -6.04 4.23 11.04
CA LYS A 159 -6.43 3.09 11.89
C LYS A 159 -7.84 2.59 11.62
N THR A 160 -8.79 3.51 11.40
CA THR A 160 -10.18 3.17 11.12
C THR A 160 -10.31 2.43 9.78
N VAL A 161 -9.58 2.87 8.75
CA VAL A 161 -9.54 2.21 7.44
C VAL A 161 -8.96 0.79 7.55
N GLU A 162 -7.86 0.62 8.29
CA GLU A 162 -7.29 -0.70 8.56
C GLU A 162 -8.27 -1.61 9.30
N HIS A 163 -8.97 -1.07 10.30
CA HIS A 163 -9.98 -1.80 11.04
C HIS A 163 -11.12 -2.28 10.14
N ILE A 164 -11.67 -1.39 9.31
CA ILE A 164 -12.75 -1.72 8.35
C ILE A 164 -12.30 -2.84 7.41
N LYS A 165 -11.06 -2.79 6.90
CA LYS A 165 -10.51 -3.85 6.05
C LYS A 165 -10.45 -5.19 6.80
N SER A 166 -9.88 -5.19 8.01
CA SER A 166 -9.73 -6.40 8.82
C SER A 166 -11.09 -7.02 9.18
N GLN A 167 -12.09 -6.18 9.48
CA GLN A 167 -13.45 -6.59 9.81
C GLN A 167 -14.13 -7.21 8.58
N THR A 168 -14.00 -6.58 7.42
CA THR A 168 -14.57 -7.08 6.16
C THR A 168 -14.02 -8.47 5.83
N GLU A 169 -12.70 -8.65 5.88
CA GLU A 169 -12.07 -9.95 5.63
C GLU A 169 -12.48 -11.01 6.66
N HIS A 170 -12.64 -10.62 7.94
CA HIS A 170 -13.10 -11.52 8.99
C HIS A 170 -14.54 -11.97 8.75
N THR A 171 -15.46 -11.04 8.47
CA THR A 171 -16.85 -11.34 8.18
C THR A 171 -16.99 -12.19 6.91
N GLU A 172 -16.22 -11.90 5.86
CA GLU A 172 -16.20 -12.73 4.64
C GLU A 172 -15.78 -14.17 4.95
N ARG A 173 -14.72 -14.37 5.75
CA ARG A 173 -14.30 -15.70 6.21
C ARG A 173 -15.40 -16.40 6.99
N GLN A 174 -16.07 -15.71 7.90
CA GLN A 174 -17.18 -16.28 8.66
C GLN A 174 -18.33 -16.72 7.75
N ILE A 175 -18.73 -15.88 6.80
CA ILE A 175 -19.77 -16.22 5.82
C ILE A 175 -19.38 -17.49 5.07
N LYS A 176 -18.17 -17.54 4.48
CA LYS A 176 -17.69 -18.73 3.77
C LYS A 176 -17.70 -19.99 4.63
N GLN A 177 -17.27 -19.89 5.90
CA GLN A 177 -17.29 -21.02 6.83
C GLN A 177 -18.70 -21.53 7.14
N GLN A 178 -19.68 -20.64 7.28
CA GLN A 178 -21.07 -21.06 7.53
C GLN A 178 -21.68 -21.75 6.31
N PHE A 179 -21.41 -21.23 5.10
CA PHE A 179 -21.85 -21.89 3.87
C PHE A 179 -21.18 -23.25 3.66
N GLU A 180 -19.90 -23.39 3.96
CA GLU A 180 -19.23 -24.69 3.86
C GLU A 180 -19.84 -25.72 4.81
N LYS A 181 -20.20 -25.33 6.05
CA LYS A 181 -20.91 -26.21 6.99
C LYS A 181 -22.26 -26.65 6.44
N LEU A 182 -23.01 -25.73 5.81
CA LEU A 182 -24.29 -26.06 5.19
C LEU A 182 -24.11 -27.01 4.00
N HIS A 183 -23.11 -26.77 3.14
CA HIS A 183 -22.79 -27.67 2.04
C HIS A 183 -22.40 -29.06 2.52
N GLN A 184 -21.59 -29.15 3.60
CA GLN A 184 -21.23 -30.43 4.20
C GLN A 184 -22.45 -31.18 4.71
N PHE A 185 -23.34 -30.50 5.45
CA PHE A 185 -24.59 -31.08 5.91
C PHE A 185 -25.45 -31.62 4.75
N LEU A 186 -25.59 -30.85 3.66
CA LEU A 186 -26.36 -31.29 2.50
C LEU A 186 -25.76 -32.52 1.82
N ARG A 187 -24.42 -32.60 1.72
CA ARG A 187 -23.74 -33.77 1.15
C ARG A 187 -23.96 -35.02 2.01
N GLU A 188 -23.86 -34.88 3.33
CA GLU A 188 -24.08 -35.97 4.29
C GLU A 188 -25.52 -36.48 4.22
N GLU A 189 -26.50 -35.57 4.19
CA GLU A 189 -27.92 -35.92 4.09
C GLU A 189 -28.27 -36.59 2.74
N GLU A 190 -27.69 -36.11 1.64
CA GLU A 190 -27.83 -36.72 0.31
C GLU A 190 -27.28 -38.15 0.29
N GLU A 191 -26.06 -38.35 0.80
CA GLU A 191 -25.42 -39.68 0.87
C GLU A 191 -26.23 -40.65 1.75
N ALA A 192 -26.69 -40.19 2.92
CA ALA A 192 -27.51 -40.98 3.82
C ALA A 192 -28.84 -41.40 3.17
N THR A 193 -29.49 -40.46 2.47
CA THR A 193 -30.77 -40.72 1.79
C THR A 193 -30.62 -41.72 0.64
N ILE A 194 -29.57 -41.56 -0.19
CA ILE A 194 -29.28 -42.49 -1.28
C ILE A 194 -28.95 -43.88 -0.74
N THR A 195 -28.20 -43.96 0.36
CA THR A 195 -27.86 -45.23 1.01
C THR A 195 -29.11 -45.94 1.52
N ALA A 196 -30.00 -45.23 2.22
CA ALA A 196 -31.27 -45.78 2.69
C ALA A 196 -32.15 -46.29 1.52
N LEU A 197 -32.20 -45.56 0.41
CA LEU A 197 -32.93 -45.98 -0.79
C LEU A 197 -32.36 -47.28 -1.37
N ARG A 198 -31.04 -47.41 -1.46
CA ARG A 198 -30.38 -48.64 -1.95
C ARG A 198 -30.63 -49.84 -1.04
N GLU A 199 -30.60 -49.63 0.27
CA GLU A 199 -30.94 -50.70 1.22
C GLU A 199 -32.40 -51.15 1.06
N GLU A 200 -33.31 -50.21 0.85
CA GLU A 200 -34.72 -50.53 0.61
C GLU A 200 -34.91 -51.30 -0.71
N GLU A 201 -34.20 -50.90 -1.77
CA GLU A 201 -34.19 -51.59 -3.07
C GLU A 201 -33.73 -53.05 -2.91
N GLU A 202 -32.60 -53.28 -2.23
CA GLU A 202 -32.06 -54.63 -2.03
C GLU A 202 -32.98 -55.50 -1.16
N LYS A 203 -33.57 -54.94 -0.09
CA LYS A 203 -34.59 -55.65 0.70
C LYS A 203 -35.79 -56.06 -0.15
N LYS A 204 -36.28 -55.17 -1.02
CA LYS A 204 -37.40 -55.45 -1.94
C LYS A 204 -37.04 -56.53 -2.96
N LYS A 205 -35.84 -56.47 -3.55
CA LYS A 205 -35.34 -57.50 -4.48
C LYS A 205 -35.26 -58.87 -3.81
N GLN A 206 -34.67 -58.93 -2.61
CA GLN A 206 -34.54 -60.17 -1.85
C GLN A 206 -35.91 -60.79 -1.52
N MET A 207 -36.86 -59.98 -1.05
CA MET A 207 -38.24 -60.43 -0.81
C MET A 207 -38.89 -61.00 -2.09
N MET A 208 -38.69 -60.36 -3.24
CA MET A 208 -39.24 -60.87 -4.50
C MET A 208 -38.57 -62.17 -4.95
N LYS A 209 -37.27 -62.32 -4.72
CA LYS A 209 -36.53 -63.56 -5.00
C LYS A 209 -37.10 -64.72 -4.18
N GLU A 210 -37.33 -64.52 -2.89
CA GLU A 210 -37.92 -65.52 -2.00
C GLU A 210 -39.33 -65.92 -2.45
N LYS A 211 -40.16 -64.94 -2.84
CA LYS A 211 -41.50 -65.21 -3.39
C LYS A 211 -41.45 -66.00 -4.70
N LEU A 212 -40.48 -65.70 -5.57
CA LEU A 212 -40.28 -66.42 -6.83
C LEU A 212 -39.85 -67.87 -6.57
N GLU A 213 -38.92 -68.09 -5.64
CA GLU A 213 -38.49 -69.43 -5.23
C GLU A 213 -39.67 -70.25 -4.69
N GLU A 214 -40.53 -69.63 -3.87
CA GLU A 214 -41.73 -70.29 -3.36
C GLU A 214 -42.72 -70.66 -4.47
N MET A 215 -43.00 -69.73 -5.40
CA MET A 215 -43.84 -70.03 -6.56
C MET A 215 -43.27 -71.16 -7.42
N ASN A 216 -41.94 -71.22 -7.61
CA ASN A 216 -41.30 -72.31 -8.34
C ASN A 216 -41.45 -73.66 -7.63
N ARG A 217 -41.43 -73.69 -6.29
CA ARG A 217 -41.75 -74.91 -5.52
C ARG A 217 -43.20 -75.35 -5.76
N HIS A 218 -44.15 -74.43 -5.71
CA HIS A 218 -45.56 -74.73 -6.03
C HIS A 218 -45.76 -75.23 -7.46
N ILE A 219 -45.13 -74.59 -8.46
CA ILE A 219 -45.19 -75.04 -9.86
C ILE A 219 -44.61 -76.44 -9.99
N SER A 220 -43.49 -76.73 -9.34
CA SER A 220 -42.84 -78.05 -9.38
C SER A 220 -43.71 -79.12 -8.74
N ALA A 221 -44.34 -78.82 -7.59
CA ALA A 221 -45.27 -79.71 -6.90
C ALA A 221 -46.52 -80.00 -7.76
N LEU A 222 -47.16 -78.96 -8.31
CA LEU A 222 -48.30 -79.11 -9.21
C LEU A 222 -47.93 -79.90 -10.47
N SER A 223 -46.74 -79.66 -11.04
CA SER A 223 -46.26 -80.40 -12.21
C SER A 223 -46.00 -81.88 -11.90
N HIS A 224 -45.55 -82.22 -10.69
CA HIS A 224 -45.45 -83.61 -10.24
C HIS A 224 -46.85 -84.22 -10.11
N SER A 225 -47.78 -83.56 -9.44
CA SER A 225 -49.16 -84.06 -9.29
C SER A 225 -49.86 -84.27 -10.63
N ILE A 226 -49.71 -83.34 -11.58
CA ILE A 226 -50.26 -83.49 -12.93
C ILE A 226 -49.67 -84.73 -13.61
N ARG A 227 -48.35 -84.93 -13.54
CA ARG A 227 -47.69 -86.10 -14.14
C ARG A 227 -48.15 -87.40 -13.49
N ASP A 228 -48.24 -87.45 -12.16
CA ASP A 228 -48.72 -88.63 -11.43
C ASP A 228 -50.16 -88.98 -11.86
N MET A 229 -51.03 -87.98 -12.03
CA MET A 229 -52.38 -88.17 -12.55
C MET A 229 -52.38 -88.66 -14.01
N GLU A 230 -51.56 -88.06 -14.88
CA GLU A 230 -51.43 -88.49 -16.29
C GLU A 230 -50.91 -89.93 -16.41
N GLU A 231 -49.95 -90.34 -15.58
CA GLU A 231 -49.41 -91.70 -15.53
C GLU A 231 -50.48 -92.69 -15.04
N MET A 232 -51.22 -92.33 -13.98
CA MET A 232 -52.35 -93.13 -13.50
C MET A 232 -53.39 -93.32 -14.61
N MET A 233 -53.76 -92.26 -15.35
CA MET A 233 -54.71 -92.35 -16.46
C MET A 233 -54.23 -93.25 -17.62
N ARG A 234 -52.92 -93.43 -17.79
CA ARG A 234 -52.32 -94.33 -18.80
C ARG A 234 -52.15 -95.77 -18.31
N ALA A 235 -52.35 -96.03 -17.02
CA ALA A 235 -52.22 -97.37 -16.46
C ALA A 235 -53.32 -98.31 -16.98
N SER A 236 -53.07 -99.62 -16.95
CA SER A 236 -54.09 -100.62 -17.31
C SER A 236 -55.31 -100.54 -16.39
N ASP A 237 -56.51 -100.88 -16.88
CA ASP A 237 -57.79 -100.77 -16.15
C ASP A 237 -57.75 -101.35 -14.72
N VAL A 238 -57.09 -102.50 -14.54
CA VAL A 238 -56.97 -103.16 -13.24
C VAL A 238 -56.05 -102.39 -12.29
N CYS A 239 -54.96 -101.81 -12.79
CA CYS A 239 -54.04 -100.97 -12.00
C CYS A 239 -54.69 -99.63 -11.65
N PHE A 240 -55.37 -98.99 -12.61
CA PHE A 240 -56.10 -97.73 -12.38
C PHE A 240 -57.12 -97.87 -11.26
N LEU A 241 -57.99 -98.90 -11.31
CA LEU A 241 -59.03 -99.10 -10.30
C LEU A 241 -58.48 -99.44 -8.90
N LYS A 242 -57.25 -99.93 -8.79
CA LYS A 242 -56.58 -100.16 -7.50
C LYS A 242 -55.96 -98.89 -6.92
N GLU A 243 -55.37 -98.05 -7.76
CA GLU A 243 -54.67 -96.83 -7.34
C GLU A 243 -55.62 -95.61 -7.19
N PHE A 244 -56.75 -95.60 -7.90
CA PHE A 244 -57.71 -94.50 -7.90
C PHE A 244 -58.32 -94.16 -6.52
N PRO A 245 -58.71 -95.15 -5.68
CA PRO A 245 -59.19 -94.84 -4.33
C PRO A 245 -58.12 -94.19 -3.45
N VAL A 246 -56.85 -94.58 -3.64
CA VAL A 246 -55.69 -94.13 -2.84
C VAL A 246 -55.29 -92.70 -3.19
N SER A 247 -55.44 -92.28 -4.45
CA SER A 247 -55.17 -90.90 -4.87
C SER A 247 -56.27 -89.90 -4.49
N MET A 248 -57.50 -90.37 -4.23
CA MET A 248 -58.64 -89.54 -3.83
C MET A 248 -58.65 -89.21 -2.32
N GLU A 249 -57.79 -89.84 -1.51
CA GLU A 249 -57.69 -89.62 -0.05
C GLU A 249 -56.52 -88.70 0.36
N ARG A 250 -55.72 -88.20 -0.59
CA ARG A 250 -54.58 -87.28 -0.36
C ARG A 250 -54.92 -85.85 -0.77
#